data_AF-U7TW77-F1
#
_entry.id   AF-U7TW77-F1
#
_cell.length_a   1.000
_cell.length_b   1.000
_cell.length_c   1.000
_cell.angle_alpha   90.00
_cell.angle_beta   90.00
_cell.angle_gamma   90.00
#
_symmetry.space_group_name_H-M   'P 1'
#
loop_
_entity.id
_entity.type
_entity.pdbx_description
1 polymer ?
#
loop_
_entity_poly.entity_id
_entity_poly.type
_entity_poly.pdbx_seq_one_letter_code
_entity_poly.pdbx_strand_id
1 'polypeptide(L)'
;MLEEIDIEILKFINKFGKVSKDSILNAFPESKFSTSFRISYLEEPEYKNLQFGLKIPIENTSYIKSIYEHVKDEHGCSYVNKLEIYYLTDLGKAFIQNYIRESINKRKEFRQDFFKSILQNIFCPIIVSVITTLLTYWITKTYNLF
;
A
#
# COMPACT_ATOMS: atom_id res chain seq x y z
N MET A 1 5.73 8.19 -11.08
CA MET A 1 5.86 7.06 -10.13
C MET A 1 5.21 7.53 -8.85
N LEU A 2 4.36 6.71 -8.22
CA LEU A 2 3.64 7.13 -7.01
C LEU A 2 4.60 7.26 -5.83
N GLU A 3 4.50 8.39 -5.13
CA GLU A 3 5.21 8.63 -3.87
C GLU A 3 4.43 8.05 -2.68
N GLU A 4 5.09 7.93 -1.53
CA GLU A 4 4.50 7.35 -0.33
C GLU A 4 3.19 8.04 0.08
N ILE A 5 3.14 9.36 0.01
CA ILE A 5 1.95 10.15 0.34
C ILE A 5 0.80 9.93 -0.66
N ASP A 6 1.09 9.67 -1.93
CA ASP A 6 0.05 9.32 -2.92
C ASP A 6 -0.60 7.98 -2.53
N ILE A 7 0.23 7.03 -2.09
CA ILE A 7 -0.22 5.72 -1.60
C ILE A 7 -1.04 5.88 -0.31
N GLU A 8 -0.68 6.81 0.57
CA GLU A 8 -1.47 7.12 1.77
C GLU A 8 -2.84 7.72 1.44
N ILE A 9 -2.91 8.64 0.47
CA ILE A 9 -4.19 9.20 -0.02
C ILE A 9 -5.06 8.07 -0.60
N LEU A 10 -4.48 7.18 -1.41
CA LEU A 10 -5.20 6.03 -1.97
C LEU A 10 -5.70 5.06 -0.87
N LYS A 11 -4.89 4.79 0.16
CA LYS A 11 -5.30 3.99 1.33
C LYS A 11 -6.43 4.66 2.10
N PHE A 12 -6.38 5.98 2.26
CA PHE A 12 -7.43 6.75 2.92
C PHE A 12 -8.75 6.62 2.16
N ILE A 13 -8.74 6.85 0.84
CA ILE A 13 -9.93 6.68 0.00
C ILE A 13 -10.43 5.24 0.04
N ASN A 14 -9.55 4.24 -0.05
CA ASN A 14 -9.93 2.82 0.04
C ASN A 14 -10.67 2.47 1.34
N LYS A 15 -10.21 3.05 2.46
CA LYS A 15 -10.78 2.78 3.79
C LYS A 15 -12.21 3.29 3.91
N PHE A 16 -12.53 4.43 3.31
CA PHE A 16 -13.85 5.08 3.43
C PHE A 16 -14.74 4.89 2.20
N GLY A 17 -14.20 4.36 1.09
CA GLY A 17 -14.92 4.06 -0.14
C GLY A 17 -15.16 5.28 -1.02
N LYS A 18 -15.97 6.24 -0.55
CA LYS A 18 -16.26 7.52 -1.22
C LYS A 18 -15.95 8.67 -0.28
N VAL A 19 -15.14 9.62 -0.74
CA VAL A 19 -14.56 10.65 0.13
C VAL A 19 -14.57 12.01 -0.54
N SER A 20 -15.04 13.06 0.15
CA SER A 20 -14.98 14.43 -0.36
C SER A 20 -13.54 14.97 -0.36
N LYS A 21 -13.24 15.89 -1.28
CA LYS A 21 -11.97 16.61 -1.32
C LYS A 21 -11.60 17.23 0.02
N ASP A 22 -12.54 17.90 0.67
CA ASP A 22 -12.32 18.51 1.99
C ASP A 22 -11.89 17.49 3.05
N SER A 23 -12.49 16.29 3.05
CA SER A 23 -12.08 15.22 3.97
C SER A 23 -10.64 14.75 3.67
N ILE A 24 -10.25 14.70 2.40
CA ILE A 24 -8.88 14.39 2.01
C ILE A 24 -7.93 15.51 2.44
N LEU A 25 -8.30 16.78 2.24
CA LEU A 25 -7.50 17.95 2.63
C LEU A 25 -7.34 18.08 4.15
N ASN A 26 -8.35 17.66 4.92
CA ASN A 26 -8.26 17.62 6.37
C ASN A 26 -7.25 16.56 6.87
N ALA A 27 -7.19 15.41 6.20
CA ALA A 27 -6.21 14.36 6.52
C ALA A 27 -4.82 14.66 5.95
N PHE A 28 -4.77 15.29 4.79
CA PHE A 28 -3.57 15.62 4.02
C PHE A 28 -3.61 17.12 3.66
N PRO A 29 -3.11 18.01 4.55
CA PRO A 29 -3.20 19.45 4.32
C PRO A 29 -2.47 19.93 3.07
N GLU A 30 -3.13 20.81 2.30
CA GLU A 30 -2.61 21.38 1.05
C GLU A 30 -1.22 22.01 1.23
N SER A 31 -1.04 22.78 2.30
CA SER A 31 0.20 23.51 2.60
C SER A 31 1.42 22.63 2.80
N LYS A 32 1.23 21.32 3.09
CA LYS A 32 2.31 20.38 3.37
C LYS A 32 2.54 19.41 2.21
N PHE A 33 1.48 19.01 1.52
CA PHE A 33 1.54 17.89 0.58
C PHE A 33 1.14 18.24 -0.85
N SER A 34 0.71 19.48 -1.12
CA SER A 34 0.15 19.86 -2.42
C SER A 34 -0.96 18.90 -2.85
N THR A 35 -1.83 18.55 -1.91
CA THR A 35 -2.79 17.45 -2.00
C THR A 35 -3.71 17.58 -3.21
N SER A 36 -4.13 18.79 -3.57
CA SER A 36 -4.96 19.04 -4.75
C SER A 36 -4.25 18.60 -6.04
N PHE A 37 -2.95 18.91 -6.18
CA PHE A 37 -2.15 18.45 -7.30
C PHE A 37 -2.05 16.92 -7.33
N ARG A 38 -1.83 16.29 -6.17
CA ARG A 38 -1.76 14.82 -6.06
C ARG A 38 -3.08 14.15 -6.41
N ILE A 39 -4.21 14.70 -5.97
CA ILE A 39 -5.54 14.24 -6.34
C ILE A 39 -5.73 14.33 -7.86
N SER A 40 -5.37 15.45 -8.47
CA SER A 40 -5.43 15.61 -9.94
C SER A 40 -4.56 14.58 -10.66
N TYR A 41 -3.33 14.36 -10.20
CA TYR A 41 -2.43 13.37 -10.77
C TYR A 41 -2.97 11.93 -10.64
N LEU A 42 -3.59 11.58 -9.51
CA LEU A 42 -4.20 10.26 -9.28
C LEU A 42 -5.47 10.04 -10.10
N GLU A 43 -6.19 11.12 -10.42
CA GLU A 43 -7.41 11.11 -11.23
C GLU A 43 -7.13 11.12 -12.74
N GLU A 44 -5.95 11.59 -13.15
CA GLU A 44 -5.57 11.72 -14.55
C GLU A 44 -5.50 10.34 -15.24
N PRO A 45 -6.28 10.12 -16.32
CA PRO A 45 -6.17 8.91 -17.12
C PRO A 45 -4.98 9.01 -18.08
N GLU A 46 -4.48 7.85 -18.51
CA GLU A 46 -3.60 7.81 -19.68
C GLU A 46 -4.38 8.14 -20.95
N TYR A 47 -3.70 8.75 -21.91
CA TYR A 47 -4.30 9.16 -23.18
C TYR A 47 -3.70 8.37 -24.34
N LYS A 48 -4.58 7.84 -25.20
CA LYS A 48 -4.19 7.28 -26.49
C LYS A 48 -4.18 8.40 -27.53
N ASN A 49 -3.04 8.57 -28.19
CA ASN A 49 -2.94 9.46 -29.34
C ASN A 49 -3.61 8.80 -30.56
N LEU A 50 -4.52 9.54 -31.19
CA LEU A 50 -5.14 9.21 -32.47
C LEU A 50 -4.50 10.03 -33.59
N GLN A 51 -4.87 9.72 -34.83
CA GLN A 51 -4.50 10.53 -35.98
C GLN A 51 -5.02 11.98 -35.81
N PHE A 52 -4.33 12.92 -36.46
CA PHE A 52 -4.68 14.35 -36.44
C PHE A 52 -4.59 15.02 -35.05
N GLY A 53 -3.78 14.47 -34.13
CA GLY A 53 -3.52 15.11 -32.83
C GLY A 53 -4.64 14.97 -31.80
N LEU A 54 -5.68 14.19 -32.11
CA LEU A 54 -6.75 13.87 -31.16
C LEU A 54 -6.21 12.95 -30.04
N LYS A 55 -6.60 13.24 -28.80
CA LYS A 55 -6.28 12.40 -27.63
C LYS A 55 -7.56 11.90 -27.01
N ILE A 56 -7.65 10.60 -26.77
CA ILE A 56 -8.79 9.99 -26.06
C ILE A 56 -8.30 9.38 -24.74
N PRO A 57 -9.03 9.60 -23.62
CA PRO A 57 -8.68 8.98 -22.35
C PRO A 57 -8.91 7.47 -22.44
N ILE A 58 -7.97 6.70 -21.91
CA ILE A 58 -8.05 5.23 -21.83
C ILE A 58 -8.79 4.88 -20.54
N GLU A 59 -9.85 4.09 -20.65
CA GLU A 59 -10.61 3.67 -19.47
C GLU A 59 -9.75 2.88 -18.48
N ASN A 60 -10.03 3.05 -17.19
CA ASN A 60 -9.41 2.33 -16.08
C ASN A 60 -7.88 2.47 -15.97
N THR A 61 -7.33 3.58 -16.45
CA THR A 61 -5.90 3.93 -16.30
C THR A 61 -5.63 4.96 -15.21
N SER A 62 -6.67 5.56 -14.62
CA SER A 62 -6.55 6.39 -13.43
C SER A 62 -6.72 5.57 -12.14
N TYR A 63 -6.12 6.00 -11.04
CA TYR A 63 -6.25 5.32 -9.74
C TYR A 63 -7.55 5.69 -9.01
N ILE A 64 -8.01 6.93 -9.21
CA ILE A 64 -9.27 7.42 -8.63
C ILE A 64 -10.16 8.03 -9.72
N LYS A 65 -11.45 8.17 -9.40
CA LYS A 65 -12.44 8.91 -10.19
C LYS A 65 -13.27 9.79 -9.28
N SER A 66 -13.71 10.93 -9.80
CA SER A 66 -14.71 11.78 -9.15
C SER A 66 -16.14 11.44 -9.57
N ILE A 67 -17.09 11.72 -8.68
CA ILE A 67 -18.52 11.65 -8.99
C ILE A 67 -18.95 12.93 -9.69
N TYR A 68 -19.76 12.75 -10.73
CA TYR A 68 -20.38 13.82 -11.48
C TYR A 68 -21.91 13.72 -11.37
N GLU A 69 -22.56 14.87 -11.38
CA GLU A 69 -24.01 15.00 -11.39
C GLU A 69 -24.46 15.71 -12.66
N HIS A 70 -25.53 15.21 -13.28
CA HIS A 70 -26.17 15.88 -14.40
C HIS A 70 -27.21 16.84 -13.86
N VAL A 71 -27.00 18.13 -14.10
CA VAL A 71 -27.90 19.19 -13.68
C VAL A 71 -28.53 19.80 -14.92
N LYS A 72 -29.84 20.10 -14.84
CA LYS A 72 -30.54 20.91 -15.83
C LYS A 72 -30.84 22.27 -15.23
N ASP A 73 -30.52 23.32 -15.97
CA ASP A 73 -30.93 24.66 -15.59
C ASP A 73 -32.41 24.92 -15.89
N GLU A 74 -32.90 26.08 -15.45
CA GLU A 74 -34.27 26.55 -15.67
C GLU A 74 -34.61 26.76 -17.16
N HIS A 75 -33.59 26.84 -18.03
CA HIS A 75 -33.71 27.02 -19.48
C HIS A 75 -33.65 25.69 -20.24
N GLY A 76 -33.52 24.56 -19.53
CA GLY A 76 -33.45 23.22 -20.11
C GLY A 76 -32.05 22.80 -20.59
N CYS A 77 -31.01 23.61 -20.39
CA CYS A 77 -29.63 23.26 -20.72
C CYS A 77 -29.09 22.26 -19.69
N SER A 78 -28.53 21.15 -20.18
CA SER A 78 -27.88 20.15 -19.33
C SER A 78 -26.39 20.44 -19.22
N TYR A 79 -25.88 20.46 -17.99
CA TYR A 79 -24.45 20.49 -17.70
C TYR A 79 -24.06 19.41 -16.70
N VAL A 80 -22.76 19.14 -16.62
CA VAL A 80 -22.18 18.14 -15.73
C VAL A 80 -21.44 18.88 -14.62
N ASN A 81 -21.86 18.67 -13.38
CA ASN A 81 -21.21 19.24 -12.21
C ASN A 81 -20.31 18.19 -11.54
N LYS A 82 -19.05 18.55 -11.26
CA LYS A 82 -18.12 17.68 -10.54
C LYS A 82 -18.32 17.87 -9.04
N LEU A 83 -18.70 16.80 -8.34
CA LEU A 83 -19.03 16.86 -6.91
C LEU A 83 -17.79 16.85 -5.99
N GLU A 84 -16.59 16.70 -6.55
CA GLU A 84 -15.33 16.55 -5.80
C GLU A 84 -15.37 15.43 -4.74
N ILE A 85 -16.17 14.39 -4.99
CA ILE A 85 -16.21 13.15 -4.21
C ILE A 85 -15.45 12.08 -4.99
N TYR A 86 -14.41 11.52 -4.38
CA TYR A 86 -13.48 10.58 -4.98
C TYR A 86 -13.66 9.16 -4.47
N TYR A 87 -13.44 8.19 -5.36
CA TYR A 87 -13.41 6.76 -5.04
C TYR A 87 -12.36 6.04 -5.88
N LEU A 88 -11.92 4.87 -5.42
CA LEU A 88 -10.94 4.07 -6.15
C LEU A 88 -11.55 3.41 -7.38
N THR A 89 -10.81 3.47 -8.50
CA THR A 89 -11.05 2.62 -9.66
C THR A 89 -10.58 1.19 -9.39
N ASP A 90 -10.82 0.27 -10.33
CA ASP A 90 -10.32 -1.10 -10.21
C ASP A 90 -8.79 -1.16 -10.26
N LEU A 91 -8.15 -0.27 -11.04
CA LEU A 91 -6.69 -0.09 -11.01
C LEU A 91 -6.22 0.36 -9.63
N GLY A 92 -6.88 1.37 -9.04
CA GLY A 92 -6.57 1.85 -7.69
C GLY A 92 -6.68 0.75 -6.63
N LYS A 93 -7.75 -0.04 -6.68
CA LYS A 93 -7.97 -1.18 -5.77
C LYS A 93 -6.90 -2.25 -5.92
N ALA A 94 -6.61 -2.66 -7.16
CA ALA A 94 -5.60 -3.67 -7.44
C ALA A 94 -4.20 -3.21 -6.99
N PHE A 95 -3.86 -1.94 -7.26
CA PHE A 95 -2.61 -1.34 -6.81
C PHE A 95 -2.47 -1.39 -5.27
N ILE A 96 -3.49 -0.92 -4.53
CA ILE A 96 -3.45 -0.94 -3.06
C ILE A 96 -3.40 -2.36 -2.50
N GLN A 97 -4.14 -3.31 -3.09
CA GLN A 97 -4.11 -4.70 -2.67
C GLN A 97 -2.72 -5.32 -2.86
N ASN A 98 -2.07 -5.06 -4.00
CA ASN A 98 -0.72 -5.53 -4.27
C ASN A 98 0.29 -4.88 -3.33
N TYR A 99 0.21 -3.57 -3.13
CA TYR A 99 1.08 -2.85 -2.21
C TYR A 99 0.97 -3.38 -0.76
N ILE A 100 -0.26 -3.59 -0.27
CA ILE A 100 -0.52 -4.17 1.05
C ILE A 100 0.08 -5.58 1.12
N ARG A 101 -0.16 -6.41 0.11
CA ARG A 101 0.36 -7.79 0.06
C ARG A 101 1.88 -7.82 0.09
N GLU A 102 2.55 -6.98 -0.70
CA GLU A 102 4.01 -6.87 -0.70
C GLU A 102 4.54 -6.45 0.67
N SER A 103 3.89 -5.49 1.33
CA SER A 103 4.30 -5.05 2.66
C SER A 103 4.17 -6.15 3.72
N ILE A 104 3.14 -6.99 3.62
CA ILE A 104 2.93 -8.15 4.49
C ILE A 104 3.98 -9.23 4.22
N ASN A 105 4.26 -9.49 2.94
CA ASN A 105 5.26 -10.47 2.53
C ASN A 105 6.66 -10.08 3.01
N LYS A 106 7.08 -8.83 2.80
CA LYS A 106 8.36 -8.31 3.31
C LYS A 106 8.49 -8.44 4.83
N ARG A 107 7.41 -8.17 5.58
CA ARG A 107 7.40 -8.37 7.04
C ARG A 107 7.46 -9.84 7.44
N LYS A 108 6.91 -10.74 6.63
CA LYS A 108 6.97 -12.20 6.87
C LYS A 108 8.38 -12.72 6.61
N GLU A 109 9.00 -12.33 5.50
CA GLU A 109 10.38 -12.65 5.15
C GLU A 109 11.34 -12.14 6.23
N PHE A 110 11.24 -10.87 6.63
CA PHE A 110 12.06 -10.31 7.70
C PHE A 110 11.93 -11.09 9.02
N ARG A 111 10.71 -11.48 9.41
CA ARG A 111 10.50 -12.32 10.60
C ARG A 111 11.14 -13.68 10.45
N GLN A 112 10.96 -14.34 9.30
CA GLN A 112 11.57 -15.64 9.05
C GLN A 112 13.09 -15.59 9.11
N ASP A 113 13.70 -14.57 8.49
CA ASP A 113 15.14 -14.35 8.51
C ASP A 113 15.63 -14.06 9.93
N PHE A 114 14.94 -13.20 10.68
CA PHE A 114 15.26 -12.91 12.07
C PHE A 114 15.20 -14.15 12.97
N PHE A 115 14.14 -14.96 12.86
CA PHE A 115 14.02 -16.22 13.59
C PHE A 115 15.11 -17.22 13.19
N LYS A 116 15.42 -17.34 11.89
CA LYS A 116 16.48 -18.22 11.40
C LYS A 116 17.84 -17.80 11.95
N SER A 117 18.16 -16.51 11.92
CA SER A 117 19.42 -15.98 12.48
C SER A 117 19.52 -16.20 13.99
N ILE A 118 18.43 -15.99 14.74
CA ILE A 118 18.43 -16.26 16.19
C ILE A 118 18.60 -17.74 16.48
N LEU A 119 17.88 -18.61 15.78
CA LEU A 119 17.97 -20.06 15.97
C LEU A 119 19.40 -20.56 15.70
N GLN A 120 20.00 -20.09 14.60
CA GLN A 120 21.33 -20.52 14.17
C GLN A 120 22.45 -19.97 15.06
N ASN A 121 22.38 -18.70 15.48
CA ASN A 121 23.47 -18.05 16.20
C ASN A 121 23.39 -18.18 17.72
N ILE A 122 22.19 -18.32 18.29
CA ILE A 122 22.01 -18.30 19.75
C ILE A 122 21.61 -19.69 20.26
N PHE A 123 20.60 -20.31 19.65
CA PHE A 123 20.09 -21.58 20.17
C PHE A 123 20.99 -22.77 19.86
N CYS A 124 21.59 -22.86 18.67
CA CYS A 124 22.51 -23.95 18.34
C CYS A 124 23.70 -24.07 19.31
N PRO A 125 24.48 -23.00 19.62
CA PRO A 125 25.59 -23.09 20.55
C PRO A 125 25.16 -23.46 21.98
N ILE A 126 24.01 -22.92 22.45
CA ILE A 126 23.47 -23.21 23.78
C ILE A 126 23.04 -24.67 23.88
N ILE A 127 22.29 -25.18 22.91
CA ILE A 127 21.84 -26.58 22.88
C ILE A 127 23.05 -27.52 22.82
N VAL A 128 24.02 -27.24 21.94
CA VAL A 128 25.25 -28.03 21.82
C VAL A 128 26.01 -28.02 23.15
N SER A 129 26.15 -26.86 23.81
CA SER A 129 26.81 -26.74 25.11
C SER A 129 26.10 -27.56 26.20
N VAL A 130 24.77 -27.52 26.28
CA VAL A 130 24.03 -28.31 27.27
C VAL A 130 24.20 -29.80 27.03
N ILE A 131 24.09 -30.25 25.77
CA ILE A 131 24.24 -31.65 25.39
C ILE A 131 25.66 -32.15 25.70
N THR A 132 26.70 -31.38 25.33
CA THR A 132 28.09 -31.76 25.64
C THR A 132 28.32 -31.84 27.14
N THR A 133 27.82 -30.87 27.91
CA THR A 133 27.98 -30.87 29.38
C THR A 133 27.32 -32.10 30.02
N LEU A 134 26.11 -32.48 29.57
CA LEU A 134 25.41 -33.68 30.05
C LEU A 134 26.14 -34.97 29.66
N LEU A 135 26.62 -35.06 28.42
CA LEU A 135 27.41 -36.20 27.94
C LEU A 135 28.70 -36.34 28.72
N THR A 136 29.44 -35.25 28.91
CA THR A 136 30.67 -35.24 29.72
C THR A 136 30.38 -35.70 31.14
N TYR A 137 29.35 -35.15 31.80
CA TYR A 137 28.95 -35.58 33.14
C TYR A 137 28.62 -37.08 33.19
N TRP A 138 27.85 -37.58 32.23
CA TRP A 138 27.47 -38.98 32.17
C TRP A 138 28.71 -39.87 32.03
N ILE A 139 29.56 -39.59 31.03
CA ILE A 139 30.82 -40.33 30.78
C ILE A 139 31.73 -40.34 32.01
N THR A 140 31.94 -39.18 32.64
CA THR A 140 32.77 -39.09 33.85
C THR A 140 32.21 -39.97 34.97
N LYS A 141 30.89 -40.02 35.12
CA LYS A 141 30.21 -40.88 36.10
C LYS A 141 30.28 -42.37 35.75
N THR A 142 30.16 -42.76 34.48
CA THR A 142 30.17 -44.18 34.08
C THR A 142 31.57 -44.80 34.14
N TYR A 143 32.60 -44.01 33.83
CA TYR A 143 33.99 -44.51 33.76
C TYR A 143 34.81 -44.24 35.03
N ASN A 144 34.22 -43.67 36.10
CA ASN A 144 34.92 -43.27 37.34
C ASN A 144 36.27 -42.60 37.02
N LEU A 145 36.25 -41.61 36.13
CA LEU A 145 37.46 -40.86 35.80
C LEU A 145 37.94 -39.96 36.96
N PHE A 146 37.25 -39.97 38.10
CA PHE A 146 37.68 -39.55 39.42
C PHE A 146 37.03 -40.43 40.49
#